data_AF-A0A2V7EZH7-F1
#
_entry.id   AF-A0A2V7EZH7-F1
#
_cell.length_a   1.000
_cell.length_b   1.000
_cell.length_c   1.000
_cell.angle_alpha   90.00
_cell.angle_beta   90.00
_cell.angle_gamma   90.00
#
_symmetry.space_group_name_H-M   'P 1'
#
loop_
_entity.id
_entity.type
_entity.pdbx_description
1 polymer ?
#
loop_
_entity_poly.entity_id
_entity_poly.type
_entity_poly.pdbx_seq_one_letter_code
_entity_poly.pdbx_strand_id
1 'polypeptide(L)' 'METNAARAREIARAYLRPYLRLSNYVNSWRRAGFDDSDFADNGSNRLVDTLVAWGDEDALVGR' A
#
# COMPACT_ATOMS: atom_id res chain seq x y z
N MET A 1 12.51 -8.38 -7.20
CA MET A 1 11.33 -7.50 -7.14
C MET A 1 10.15 -8.29 -7.65
N GLU A 2 9.01 -8.29 -6.98
CA GLU A 2 7.86 -9.09 -7.41
C GLU A 2 7.10 -8.37 -8.54
N THR A 3 6.83 -9.07 -9.65
CA THR A 3 6.21 -8.49 -10.85
C THR A 3 4.74 -8.89 -11.02
N ASN A 4 4.27 -9.94 -10.34
CA ASN A 4 2.87 -10.28 -10.33
C ASN A 4 2.09 -9.35 -9.38
N ALA A 5 1.15 -8.58 -9.92
CA ALA A 5 0.37 -7.60 -9.17
C ALA A 5 -0.39 -8.17 -7.98
N ALA A 6 -1.01 -9.35 -8.13
CA ALA A 6 -1.76 -9.96 -7.05
C ALA A 6 -0.83 -10.40 -5.92
N ARG A 7 0.29 -11.04 -6.27
CA ARG A 7 1.28 -11.50 -5.30
C ARG A 7 2.00 -10.36 -4.60
N ALA A 8 2.38 -9.33 -5.35
CA ALA A 8 3.00 -8.13 -4.80
C ALA A 8 2.09 -7.41 -3.80
N ARG A 9 0.81 -7.23 -4.14
CA ARG A 9 -0.17 -6.62 -3.24
C ARG A 9 -0.44 -7.47 -2.01
N GLU A 10 -0.47 -8.79 -2.13
CA GLU A 10 -0.59 -9.70 -0.99
C GLU A 10 0.57 -9.52 0.00
N ILE A 11 1.81 -9.54 -0.51
CA ILE A 11 3.03 -9.32 0.29
C ILE A 11 2.99 -7.93 0.95
N ALA A 12 2.65 -6.90 0.19
CA ALA A 12 2.57 -5.53 0.68
C ALA A 12 1.50 -5.35 1.77
N ARG A 13 0.31 -5.96 1.64
CA ARG A 13 -0.71 -5.94 2.70
C ARG A 13 -0.24 -6.64 3.97
N ALA A 14 0.43 -7.78 3.83
CA ALA A 14 1.01 -8.47 4.98
C ALA A 14 2.03 -7.58 5.72
N TYR A 15 2.84 -6.82 4.98
CA TYR A 15 3.79 -5.86 5.51
C TYR A 15 3.14 -4.63 6.15
N LEU A 16 2.08 -4.07 5.54
CA LEU A 16 1.40 -2.86 6.03
C LEU A 16 0.48 -3.11 7.23
N ARG A 17 0.02 -4.35 7.45
CA ARG A 17 -0.92 -4.73 8.52
C ARG A 17 -0.57 -4.19 9.92
N PRO A 18 0.67 -4.30 10.45
CA PRO A 18 1.01 -3.72 11.75
C PRO A 18 0.85 -2.18 11.77
N TYR A 19 1.18 -1.49 10.69
CA TYR A 19 1.13 -0.03 10.60
C TYR A 19 -0.29 0.51 10.54
N LEU A 20 -1.24 -0.25 9.95
CA LEU A 20 -2.67 0.10 9.97
C LEU A 20 -3.26 0.14 11.39
N ARG A 21 -2.58 -0.43 12.38
CA ARG A 21 -2.99 -0.38 13.80
C ARG A 21 -2.37 0.80 14.55
N LEU A 22 -1.47 1.54 13.92
CA LEU A 22 -0.76 2.65 14.52
C LEU A 22 -1.38 3.97 14.10
N SER A 23 -2.03 4.65 15.05
CA SER A 23 -2.78 5.88 14.80
C SER A 23 -1.92 6.98 14.16
N ASN A 24 -0.63 7.04 14.47
CA ASN A 24 0.29 8.01 13.86
C ASN A 24 0.52 7.75 12.37
N TYR A 25 0.56 6.49 11.92
CA TYR A 25 0.68 6.14 10.50
C TYR A 25 -0.62 6.41 9.76
N VAL A 26 -1.73 5.89 10.28
CA VAL A 26 -3.06 6.08 9.71
C VAL A 26 -3.41 7.57 9.59
N ASN A 27 -3.15 8.38 10.63
CA ASN A 27 -3.38 9.82 10.57
C ASN A 27 -2.47 10.54 9.55
N SER A 28 -1.24 10.04 9.35
CA SER A 28 -0.35 10.60 8.33
C SER A 28 -0.85 10.30 6.92
N TRP A 29 -1.37 9.10 6.68
CA TRP A 29 -1.99 8.74 5.40
C TRP A 29 -3.31 9.48 5.17
N ARG A 30 -4.11 9.72 6.22
CA ARG A 30 -5.30 10.60 6.09
C ARG A 30 -4.94 12.00 5.62
N ARG A 31 -3.86 12.59 6.14
CA ARG A 31 -3.36 13.89 5.65
C ARG A 31 -2.87 13.83 4.21
N ALA A 32 -2.44 12.67 3.73
CA ALA A 32 -2.07 12.44 2.34
C ALA A 32 -3.27 12.15 1.40
N GLY A 33 -4.51 12.17 1.92
CA GLY A 33 -5.73 12.01 1.13
C GLY A 33 -6.26 10.58 1.02
N PHE A 34 -5.87 9.70 1.94
CA PHE A 34 -6.51 8.39 2.14
C PHE A 34 -7.66 8.49 3.15
N ASP A 35 -8.64 7.60 3.05
CA ASP A 35 -9.77 7.56 3.99
C ASP A 35 -9.98 6.16 4.58
N ASP A 36 -11.03 5.99 5.37
CA ASP A 36 -11.29 4.72 6.07
C ASP A 36 -11.53 3.55 5.11
N SER A 37 -12.01 3.80 3.89
CA SER A 37 -12.13 2.76 2.86
C SER A 37 -10.77 2.27 2.37
N ASP A 38 -9.75 3.13 2.43
CA ASP A 38 -8.38 2.76 2.08
C ASP A 38 -7.70 1.92 3.15
N PHE A 39 -8.18 1.92 4.39
CA PHE A 39 -7.62 1.13 5.50
C PHE A 39 -8.37 -0.17 5.77
N ALA A 40 -9.57 -0.33 5.22
CA ALA A 40 -10.35 -1.57 5.27
C ALA A 40 -9.60 -2.74 4.60
N ASP A 41 -9.96 -3.98 4.98
CA ASP A 41 -9.45 -5.22 4.39
C ASP A 41 -7.91 -5.33 4.28
N ASN A 42 -7.21 -4.80 5.28
CA ASN A 42 -5.74 -4.71 5.36
C ASN A 42 -5.11 -3.74 4.34
N GLY A 43 -5.85 -2.70 3.94
CA GLY A 43 -5.41 -1.65 3.04
C GLY A 43 -5.95 -1.85 1.63
N SER A 44 -6.37 -0.79 0.94
CA SER A 44 -6.84 -0.85 -0.46
C SER A 44 -5.70 -1.06 -1.46
N ASN A 45 -6.04 -1.40 -2.71
CA ASN A 45 -5.04 -1.40 -3.80
C ASN A 45 -4.39 -0.03 -3.99
N ARG A 46 -5.17 1.05 -3.87
CA ARG A 46 -4.67 2.43 -4.01
C ARG A 46 -3.62 2.74 -2.93
N LEU A 47 -3.90 2.37 -1.68
CA LEU A 47 -2.95 2.56 -0.57
C LEU A 47 -1.69 1.73 -0.79
N VAL A 48 -1.84 0.44 -1.09
CA VAL A 48 -0.73 -0.50 -1.31
C VAL A 48 0.17 -0.03 -2.44
N ASP A 49 -0.40 0.26 -3.60
CA ASP A 49 0.37 0.64 -4.77
C ASP A 49 1.10 1.97 -4.52
N THR A 50 0.50 2.89 -3.74
CA THR A 50 1.13 4.18 -3.40
C THR A 50 2.27 4.05 -2.39
N LEU A 51 2.14 3.16 -1.42
CA LEU A 51 3.13 3.05 -0.34
C LEU A 51 4.25 2.04 -0.63
N VAL A 52 4.01 1.08 -1.52
CA VAL A 52 4.96 -0.01 -1.81
C VAL A 52 5.24 -0.05 -3.29
N ALA A 53 6.50 0.22 -3.64
CA ALA A 53 7.01 0.00 -4.97
C ALA A 53 7.11 -1.50 -5.27
N TRP A 54 6.44 -1.95 -6.32
CA TRP A 54 6.51 -3.32 -6.85
C TRP A 54 6.40 -3.28 -8.38
N GLY A 55 6.84 -4.33 -9.06
CA GLY A 55 7.00 -4.36 -10.51
C GLY A 55 8.46 -4.49 -10.94
N ASP A 56 8.68 -4.42 -12.26
CA ASP A 56 10.00 -4.26 -12.86
C ASP A 56 10.40 -2.77 -12.91
N GLU A 57 11.63 -2.49 -13.36
CA GLU A 57 12.11 -1.10 -13.49
C GLU A 57 11.21 -0.26 -14.39
N ASP A 58 10.68 -0.83 -15.47
CA ASP A 58 9.78 -0.15 -16.40
C ASP A 58 8.46 0.26 -15.71
N ALA A 59 7.90 -0.61 -14.87
CA ALA A 59 6.69 -0.32 -14.10
C ALA A 59 6.89 0.78 -13.04
N LEU A 60 8.12 0.96 -12.54
CA LEU A 60 8.43 2.00 -11.55
C LEU A 60 8.72 3.36 -12.18
N VAL A 61 9.38 3.40 -13.34
CA VAL A 61 9.72 4.66 -14.03
C VAL A 61 8.47 5.39 -14.54
N GLY A 62 7.38 4.68 -14.78
CA GLY A 62 6.10 5.26 -15.23
C GLY A 62 5.15 5.75 -14.13
N ARG A 63 5.55 5.72 -12.85
CA ARG A 63 4.70 6.04 -11.69
C ARG A 63 4.94 7.44 -11.13
#